data_AF-A0A2M7ZIZ4-F1
#
_entry.id   AF-A0A2M7ZIZ4-F1
#
_cell.length_a   1.000
_cell.length_b   1.000
_cell.length_c   1.000
_cell.angle_alpha   90.00
_cell.angle_beta   90.00
_cell.angle_gamma   90.00
#
_symmetry.space_group_name_H-M   'P 1'
#
loop_
_entity.id
_entity.type
_entity.pdbx_description
1 polymer ?
#
loop_
_entity_poly.entity_id
_entity_poly.type
_entity_poly.pdbx_seq_one_letter_code
_entity_poly.pdbx_strand_id
1 'polypeptide(L)'
;MRIIYGGAGPTQAKIMLYQYGVLIDSGYSANTWIFNPGGGSFEANVGADVNSSPGSGDSEFTNPTPTWSIKDPGSYTVRVIFDTTDRYFDIYIPNAPGGDNDFNIEYNIYDGSVSYKYNGRGLTPSTLVSYAWVEHNITVKNSFNAAGDMNIDYTTVSIPNGGKMYNWPSPSFPHHLGAIDQQPAGIPYMQRFEKWTGNSQSSNRTISIDTVDATYTAKFLDEYNIMFQNSFSDATGGVINVNGSQTAPYQTVVLENDGITATAVSQGIDNITYYFTNWSTGSTNINETFYPISDTTIAANFVGIAAQSINLNFESSDPNLPITLHWTEYPNNNVTQYQIWRRIKYKKNPTEDPVLLATVNRGTTSYIDYDFYGTNLGYTDWMLWYDVRSYYSTEGTYPDPNWAQVFSGGLIREKPTDLEEKLTVVKENSLDNFPNPFNPSTVIQYQ
;
A
#
# COMPACT_ATOMS: atom_id res chain seq x y z
N MET A 1 40.26 37.01 -25.79
CA MET A 1 39.53 38.01 -24.98
C MET A 1 40.53 39.05 -24.49
N ARG A 2 40.18 40.33 -24.64
CA ARG A 2 40.88 41.44 -24.01
C ARG A 2 39.86 42.12 -23.09
N ILE A 3 40.00 41.97 -21.78
CA ILE A 3 39.25 42.80 -20.81
C ILE A 3 40.19 43.92 -20.39
N ILE A 4 39.88 45.18 -20.71
CA ILE A 4 40.63 46.36 -20.21
C ILE A 4 39.87 46.93 -19.01
N TYR A 5 40.45 46.72 -17.83
CA TYR A 5 39.92 47.23 -16.57
C TYR A 5 40.16 48.74 -16.43
N GLY A 6 39.12 49.47 -16.00
CA GLY A 6 39.17 50.90 -15.71
C GLY A 6 38.41 51.22 -14.42
N GLY A 7 38.85 50.67 -13.29
CA GLY A 7 38.26 50.95 -11.97
C GLY A 7 38.88 50.11 -10.86
N ALA A 8 39.13 50.73 -9.70
CA ALA A 8 39.73 50.08 -8.54
C ALA A 8 38.66 49.33 -7.71
N GLY A 9 38.49 48.05 -7.98
CA GLY A 9 37.66 47.14 -7.16
C GLY A 9 37.64 45.72 -7.74
N PRO A 10 37.47 44.66 -6.92
CA PRO A 10 37.37 43.29 -7.42
C PRO A 10 35.93 43.01 -7.90
N THR A 11 35.76 42.79 -9.21
CA THR A 11 34.50 42.34 -9.81
C THR A 11 34.71 41.10 -10.67
N GLN A 12 33.75 40.16 -10.63
CA GLN A 12 33.76 38.88 -11.33
C GLN A 12 32.76 38.91 -12.49
N ALA A 13 33.22 38.66 -13.72
CA ALA A 13 32.34 38.39 -14.85
C ALA A 13 32.04 36.88 -14.96
N LYS A 14 30.77 36.49 -15.04
CA LYS A 14 30.33 35.09 -15.17
C LYS A 14 29.71 34.85 -16.54
N ILE A 15 30.35 34.02 -17.36
CA ILE A 15 29.85 33.59 -18.67
C ILE A 15 29.23 32.20 -18.50
N MET A 16 28.00 32.00 -18.95
CA MET A 16 27.30 30.72 -18.88
C MET A 16 26.85 30.29 -20.29
N LEU A 17 27.37 29.15 -20.75
CA LEU A 17 26.95 28.48 -21.98
C LEU A 17 26.07 27.30 -21.59
N TYR A 18 24.85 27.24 -22.13
CA TYR A 18 23.91 26.15 -21.85
C TYR A 18 23.84 25.21 -23.03
N GLN A 19 24.15 23.94 -22.80
CA GLN A 19 23.59 22.88 -23.63
C GLN A 19 22.32 22.33 -22.98
N TYR A 20 22.27 22.14 -21.65
CA TYR A 20 21.07 21.95 -20.81
C TYR A 20 21.45 22.15 -19.31
N GLY A 21 20.76 23.02 -18.54
CA GLY A 21 20.83 23.11 -17.04
C GLY A 21 21.73 24.20 -16.39
N VAL A 22 21.32 24.77 -15.23
CA VAL A 22 21.78 26.09 -14.68
C VAL A 22 22.01 26.13 -13.14
N LEU A 23 22.93 27.00 -12.68
CA LEU A 23 23.02 27.57 -11.31
C LEU A 23 23.31 29.10 -11.38
N ILE A 24 22.44 29.97 -10.85
CA ILE A 24 22.50 31.46 -10.98
C ILE A 24 22.52 32.20 -9.61
N ASP A 25 23.26 33.31 -9.60
CA ASP A 25 23.31 34.40 -8.61
C ASP A 25 22.74 35.71 -9.23
N SER A 26 22.13 36.59 -8.43
CA SER A 26 21.21 37.69 -8.84
C SER A 26 21.89 39.06 -9.05
N GLY A 27 21.38 39.89 -9.98
CA GLY A 27 21.63 41.35 -9.95
C GLY A 27 21.81 42.19 -11.24
N TYR A 28 21.64 41.67 -12.47
CA TYR A 28 22.11 42.38 -13.68
C TYR A 28 21.20 42.26 -14.92
N SER A 29 21.24 43.27 -15.81
CA SER A 29 20.64 43.22 -17.15
C SER A 29 21.44 42.28 -18.07
N ALA A 30 20.75 41.36 -18.73
CA ALA A 30 21.36 40.40 -19.66
C ALA A 30 20.84 40.59 -21.09
N ASN A 31 21.66 40.28 -22.08
CA ASN A 31 21.22 40.17 -23.48
C ASN A 31 21.43 38.73 -23.97
N THR A 32 20.50 38.26 -24.80
CA THR A 32 20.47 36.88 -25.29
C THR A 32 20.66 36.86 -26.80
N TRP A 33 21.60 36.02 -27.26
CA TRP A 33 22.04 35.99 -28.66
C TRP A 33 21.81 34.60 -29.24
N ILE A 34 21.12 34.50 -30.38
CA ILE A 34 20.92 33.23 -31.09
C ILE A 34 21.88 33.22 -32.28
N PHE A 35 22.80 32.26 -32.31
CA PHE A 35 23.74 32.04 -33.41
C PHE A 35 23.37 30.78 -34.18
N ASN A 36 23.46 30.83 -35.50
CA ASN A 36 23.26 29.68 -36.39
C ASN A 36 24.58 29.43 -37.14
N PRO A 37 25.49 28.59 -36.62
CA PRO A 37 26.76 28.31 -37.24
C PRO A 37 26.52 27.43 -38.47
N GLY A 38 26.70 28.01 -39.66
CA GLY A 38 26.76 27.26 -40.90
C GLY A 38 28.04 26.41 -40.94
N GLY A 39 28.00 25.20 -40.37
CA GLY A 39 29.02 24.15 -40.51
C GLY A 39 30.44 24.59 -40.14
N GLY A 40 30.77 24.62 -38.85
CA GLY A 40 32.13 24.83 -38.34
C GLY A 40 32.22 24.62 -36.82
N SER A 41 33.40 24.25 -36.32
CA SER A 41 33.67 24.13 -34.88
C SER A 41 33.80 25.52 -34.23
N PHE A 42 33.20 25.68 -33.06
CA PHE A 42 33.28 26.91 -32.27
C PHE A 42 34.15 26.66 -31.03
N GLU A 43 35.19 27.46 -30.85
CA GLU A 43 35.96 27.56 -29.61
C GLU A 43 35.74 28.97 -29.04
N ALA A 44 35.69 29.15 -27.72
CA ALA A 44 35.63 30.47 -27.07
C ALA A 44 36.78 30.61 -26.05
N ASN A 45 37.58 31.67 -26.17
CA ASN A 45 38.72 31.96 -25.29
C ASN A 45 38.46 33.17 -24.38
N VAL A 46 38.40 32.91 -23.07
CA VAL A 46 38.24 33.91 -22.00
C VAL A 46 39.61 34.10 -21.32
N GLY A 47 40.22 35.28 -21.48
CA GLY A 47 41.54 35.63 -20.94
C GLY A 47 41.60 37.10 -20.49
N ALA A 48 42.29 37.37 -19.36
CA ALA A 48 42.49 38.71 -18.82
C ALA A 48 43.94 39.16 -19.04
N ASP A 49 44.14 40.42 -19.42
CA ASP A 49 45.46 41.06 -19.56
C ASP A 49 45.45 42.35 -18.74
N VAL A 50 46.51 42.60 -17.98
CA VAL A 50 46.67 43.81 -17.16
C VAL A 50 47.99 44.47 -17.52
N ASN A 51 47.94 45.45 -18.43
CA ASN A 51 49.07 46.33 -18.69
C ASN A 51 48.61 47.80 -18.73
N SER A 52 49.16 48.60 -17.82
CA SER A 52 48.85 50.02 -17.63
C SER A 52 49.93 50.96 -18.19
N SER A 53 50.58 50.62 -19.30
CA SER A 53 51.45 51.56 -20.00
C SER A 53 51.51 51.34 -21.52
N PRO A 54 51.38 52.39 -22.34
CA PRO A 54 51.49 52.29 -23.79
C PRO A 54 52.95 52.23 -24.21
N GLY A 55 53.48 51.02 -24.39
CA GLY A 55 54.74 50.82 -25.10
C GLY A 55 55.58 49.67 -24.55
N SER A 56 55.84 48.72 -25.42
CA SER A 56 56.77 47.57 -25.33
C SER A 56 56.26 46.29 -24.68
N GLY A 57 56.45 45.20 -25.44
CA GLY A 57 56.95 43.93 -24.92
C GLY A 57 55.91 42.85 -24.65
N ASP A 58 55.93 41.81 -25.48
CA ASP A 58 55.27 40.52 -25.24
C ASP A 58 55.57 39.98 -23.83
N SER A 59 54.54 39.51 -23.15
CA SER A 59 54.69 38.60 -22.01
C SER A 59 53.59 37.53 -22.05
N GLU A 60 53.96 36.32 -22.43
CA GLU A 60 53.11 35.12 -22.35
C GLU A 60 52.98 34.67 -20.87
N PHE A 61 51.75 34.53 -20.39
CA PHE A 61 51.48 33.80 -19.15
C PHE A 61 51.18 32.32 -19.45
N THR A 62 51.83 31.42 -18.71
CA THR A 62 51.82 29.97 -18.88
C THR A 62 50.76 29.24 -18.05
N ASN A 63 49.57 29.81 -17.82
CA ASN A 63 48.51 29.12 -17.06
C ASN A 63 47.30 28.83 -17.96
N PRO A 64 46.79 27.59 -18.01
CA PRO A 64 45.83 27.19 -19.02
C PRO A 64 44.49 27.86 -18.74
N THR A 65 44.11 28.78 -19.63
CA THR A 65 42.74 29.26 -19.77
C THR A 65 41.82 28.09 -20.06
N PRO A 66 40.62 28.03 -19.44
CA PRO A 66 39.64 27.01 -19.79
C PRO A 66 39.17 27.26 -21.23
N THR A 67 39.59 26.38 -22.15
CA THR A 67 39.08 26.31 -23.51
C THR A 67 37.79 25.53 -23.52
N TRP A 68 36.76 26.08 -24.16
CA TRP A 68 35.48 25.40 -24.35
C TRP A 68 35.28 25.17 -25.85
N SER A 69 35.12 23.91 -26.26
CA SER A 69 34.82 23.54 -27.65
C SER A 69 33.36 23.07 -27.74
N ILE A 70 32.57 23.69 -28.61
CA ILE A 70 31.24 23.21 -28.96
C ILE A 70 31.40 22.28 -30.18
N LYS A 71 31.07 21.00 -30.02
CA LYS A 71 31.40 19.95 -31.01
C LYS A 71 30.34 19.72 -32.08
N ASP A 72 29.10 20.15 -31.87
CA ASP A 72 27.98 19.81 -32.76
C ASP A 72 27.46 21.05 -33.52
N PRO A 73 27.10 20.96 -34.80
CA PRO A 73 26.41 22.03 -35.51
C PRO A 73 24.97 22.18 -35.00
N GLY A 74 24.55 23.40 -34.64
CA GLY A 74 23.19 23.68 -34.14
C GLY A 74 23.02 25.14 -33.71
N SER A 75 21.78 25.57 -33.45
CA SER A 75 21.52 26.91 -32.92
C SER A 75 21.95 27.01 -31.46
N TYR A 76 22.79 28.00 -31.14
CA TYR A 76 23.25 28.24 -29.77
C TYR A 76 22.71 29.55 -29.24
N THR A 77 22.38 29.55 -27.95
CA THR A 77 22.00 30.77 -27.23
C THR A 77 23.08 31.16 -26.24
N VAL A 78 23.67 32.34 -26.43
CA VAL A 78 24.68 32.88 -25.50
C VAL A 78 24.01 33.95 -24.64
N ARG A 79 24.11 33.79 -23.32
CA ARG A 79 23.73 34.82 -22.36
C ARG A 79 24.98 35.61 -21.95
N VAL A 80 24.94 36.92 -22.17
CA VAL A 80 25.98 37.83 -21.70
C VAL A 80 25.36 38.70 -20.62
N ILE A 81 25.93 38.63 -19.42
CA ILE A 81 25.53 39.44 -18.28
C ILE A 81 26.60 40.50 -18.10
N PHE A 82 26.23 41.77 -18.22
CA PHE A 82 27.14 42.89 -17.97
C PHE A 82 26.90 43.38 -16.54
N ASP A 83 27.95 43.42 -15.74
CA ASP A 83 27.98 44.29 -14.56
C ASP A 83 27.94 45.74 -15.03
N THR A 84 27.29 46.61 -14.27
CA THR A 84 27.34 48.08 -14.39
C THR A 84 28.74 48.68 -14.58
N THR A 85 29.83 47.92 -14.32
CA THR A 85 31.21 48.35 -14.55
C THR A 85 31.85 47.91 -15.86
N ASP A 86 31.28 46.94 -16.58
CA ASP A 86 31.92 46.28 -17.72
C ASP A 86 31.43 46.82 -19.07
N ARG A 87 32.37 47.08 -20.00
CA ARG A 87 32.10 47.84 -21.24
C ARG A 87 32.02 46.99 -22.52
N TYR A 88 32.46 45.74 -22.52
CA TYR A 88 32.48 44.90 -23.73
C TYR A 88 32.65 43.41 -23.42
N PHE A 89 32.12 42.58 -24.31
CA PHE A 89 32.25 41.13 -24.29
C PHE A 89 32.65 40.64 -25.69
N ASP A 90 33.85 40.07 -25.79
CA ASP A 90 34.38 39.52 -27.04
C ASP A 90 34.25 38.00 -27.05
N ILE A 91 33.59 37.47 -28.09
CA ILE A 91 33.69 36.04 -28.42
C ILE A 91 34.68 35.90 -29.57
N TYR A 92 35.71 35.08 -29.34
CA TYR A 92 36.69 34.73 -30.35
C TYR A 92 36.42 33.33 -30.85
N ILE A 93 36.39 33.10 -32.16
CA ILE A 93 36.37 31.77 -32.79
C ILE A 93 37.78 31.48 -33.34
N PRO A 94 38.55 30.59 -32.70
CA PRO A 94 39.85 30.15 -33.18
C PRO A 94 39.81 29.56 -34.60
N ASN A 95 40.88 29.85 -35.34
CA ASN A 95 41.17 29.34 -36.69
C ASN A 95 40.35 29.91 -37.86
N ALA A 96 39.62 31.01 -37.67
CA ALA A 96 39.22 31.83 -38.81
C ALA A 96 40.46 32.48 -39.45
N PRO A 97 40.72 32.29 -40.75
CA PRO A 97 41.94 32.79 -41.39
C PRO A 97 41.95 34.31 -41.45
N GLY A 98 42.65 34.98 -40.53
CA GLY A 98 42.87 36.44 -40.59
C GLY A 98 42.94 37.23 -39.30
N GLY A 99 43.06 36.60 -38.12
CA GLY A 99 43.54 37.25 -36.89
C GLY A 99 42.85 38.56 -36.53
N ASP A 100 41.58 38.50 -36.12
CA ASP A 100 40.89 39.38 -35.16
C ASP A 100 39.42 38.95 -35.07
N ASN A 101 38.79 39.13 -33.91
CA ASN A 101 37.48 38.62 -33.50
C ASN A 101 36.39 38.61 -34.62
N ASP A 102 35.66 37.49 -34.78
CA ASP A 102 34.60 37.36 -35.80
C ASP A 102 33.34 38.18 -35.47
N PHE A 103 33.10 38.47 -34.19
CA PHE A 103 32.15 39.47 -33.75
C PHE A 103 32.55 40.08 -32.41
N ASN A 104 32.25 41.36 -32.22
CA ASN A 104 32.42 42.09 -30.96
C ASN A 104 31.04 42.59 -30.49
N ILE A 105 30.74 42.40 -29.21
CA ILE A 105 29.56 42.93 -28.54
C ILE A 105 30.02 44.01 -27.56
N GLU A 106 29.65 45.26 -27.84
CA GLU A 106 29.94 46.41 -26.98
C GLU A 106 28.69 46.78 -26.18
N TYR A 107 28.81 46.89 -24.86
CA TYR A 107 27.74 47.38 -23.98
C TYR A 107 28.10 48.76 -23.47
N ASN A 108 27.26 49.75 -23.78
CA ASN A 108 27.44 51.10 -23.31
C ASN A 108 26.74 51.27 -21.96
N ILE A 109 27.54 51.27 -20.89
CA ILE A 109 27.06 51.44 -19.50
C ILE A 109 26.31 52.76 -19.24
N TYR A 110 26.48 53.77 -20.09
CA TYR A 110 25.91 55.10 -19.87
C TYR A 110 24.46 55.22 -20.33
N ASP A 111 24.09 54.51 -21.40
CA ASP A 111 22.74 54.54 -21.98
C ASP A 111 22.08 53.15 -22.04
N GLY A 112 22.80 52.11 -21.61
CA GLY A 112 22.35 50.72 -21.64
C GLY A 112 22.28 50.13 -23.06
N SER A 113 22.77 50.84 -24.08
CA SER A 113 22.73 50.37 -25.46
C SER A 113 23.75 49.25 -25.68
N VAL A 114 23.39 48.30 -26.53
CA VAL A 114 24.26 47.21 -26.96
C VAL A 114 24.51 47.44 -28.44
N SER A 115 25.77 47.54 -28.81
CA SER A 115 26.17 47.56 -30.22
C SER A 115 26.92 46.28 -30.55
N TYR A 116 26.80 45.84 -31.79
CA TYR A 116 27.53 44.69 -32.29
C TYR A 116 28.34 45.11 -33.51
N LYS A 117 29.58 44.64 -33.58
CA LYS A 117 30.44 44.78 -34.76
C LYS A 117 30.69 43.39 -35.30
N TYR A 118 30.10 43.13 -36.46
CA TYR A 118 30.30 41.89 -37.20
C TYR A 118 31.27 42.14 -38.35
N ASN A 119 32.31 41.31 -38.49
CA ASN A 119 33.38 41.52 -39.46
C ASN A 119 33.05 40.97 -40.88
N GLY A 120 31.85 40.44 -41.09
CA GLY A 120 31.38 39.97 -42.40
C GLY A 120 31.70 38.51 -42.75
N ARG A 121 32.29 37.72 -41.84
CA ARG A 121 32.75 36.35 -42.14
C ARG A 121 31.79 35.25 -41.65
N GLY A 122 30.91 34.79 -42.54
CA GLY A 122 30.21 33.49 -42.44
C GLY A 122 29.00 33.34 -41.49
N LEU A 123 28.76 34.26 -40.57
CA LEU A 123 27.58 34.27 -39.68
C LEU A 123 26.69 35.47 -40.02
N THR A 124 25.61 35.30 -40.78
CA THR A 124 24.60 36.36 -40.93
C THR A 124 23.73 36.43 -39.66
N PRO A 125 23.84 37.48 -38.81
CA PRO A 125 22.93 37.64 -37.68
C PRO A 125 21.53 37.89 -38.22
N SER A 126 20.58 36.99 -37.93
CA SER A 126 19.25 37.09 -38.52
C SER A 126 18.35 38.13 -37.84
N THR A 127 18.64 38.61 -36.64
CA THR A 127 17.99 39.79 -36.01
C THR A 127 18.62 40.04 -34.64
N LEU A 128 19.01 41.28 -34.32
CA LEU A 128 19.20 41.68 -32.93
C LEU A 128 17.83 41.99 -32.36
N VAL A 129 17.41 41.26 -31.34
CA VAL A 129 16.23 41.60 -30.56
C VAL A 129 16.69 41.92 -29.16
N SER A 130 16.58 43.19 -28.76
CA SER A 130 16.74 43.58 -27.36
C SER A 130 15.50 43.12 -26.59
N TYR A 131 15.67 42.20 -25.65
CA TYR A 131 14.61 41.82 -24.72
C TYR A 131 14.80 42.58 -23.42
N ALA A 132 13.75 43.27 -22.97
CA ALA A 132 13.69 43.76 -21.60
C ALA A 132 13.33 42.58 -20.70
N TRP A 133 14.25 42.18 -19.82
CA TRP A 133 14.01 41.12 -18.86
C TRP A 133 13.27 41.67 -17.66
N VAL A 134 12.13 41.07 -17.35
CA VAL A 134 11.40 41.34 -16.11
C VAL A 134 11.63 40.17 -15.18
N GLU A 135 12.19 40.41 -13.99
CA GLU A 135 12.27 39.37 -12.96
C GLU A 135 10.87 39.11 -12.40
N HIS A 136 10.50 37.84 -12.33
CA HIS A 136 9.27 37.39 -11.70
C HIS A 136 9.58 36.57 -10.46
N ASN A 137 8.78 36.78 -9.42
CA ASN A 137 8.86 35.99 -8.20
C ASN A 137 8.05 34.71 -8.38
N ILE A 138 8.77 33.60 -8.52
CA ILE A 138 8.18 32.28 -8.66
C ILE A 138 8.31 31.53 -7.36
N THR A 139 7.17 31.22 -6.74
CA THR A 139 7.15 30.45 -5.50
C THR A 139 6.87 28.98 -5.80
N VAL A 140 7.79 28.10 -5.43
CA VAL A 140 7.57 26.65 -5.52
C VAL A 140 7.25 26.11 -4.13
N LYS A 141 6.14 25.37 -4.03
CA LYS A 141 5.64 24.80 -2.78
C LYS A 141 5.38 23.30 -2.94
N ASN A 142 5.38 22.60 -1.82
CA ASN A 142 4.71 21.32 -1.67
C ASN A 142 3.47 21.50 -0.78
N SER A 143 2.57 20.52 -0.75
CA SER A 143 1.36 20.55 0.08
C SER A 143 1.59 20.07 1.51
N PHE A 144 2.82 19.73 1.88
CA PHE A 144 3.15 19.27 3.22
C PHE A 144 3.16 20.45 4.19
N ASN A 145 2.71 20.23 5.43
CA ASN A 145 2.90 21.19 6.52
C ASN A 145 4.33 21.15 7.11
N ALA A 146 5.29 20.64 6.33
CA ALA A 146 6.67 20.37 6.72
C ALA A 146 7.63 20.68 5.55
N ALA A 147 8.93 20.69 5.82
CA ALA A 147 9.92 20.78 4.75
C ALA A 147 9.93 19.50 3.91
N GLY A 148 10.22 19.63 2.61
CA GLY A 148 10.27 18.51 1.68
C GLY A 148 11.15 18.79 0.48
N ASP A 149 11.68 17.75 -0.15
CA ASP A 149 12.60 17.89 -1.26
C ASP A 149 11.88 17.92 -2.62
N MET A 150 12.37 18.75 -3.54
CA MET A 150 11.85 18.88 -4.90
C MET A 150 13.00 19.07 -5.88
N ASN A 151 12.85 18.64 -7.13
CA ASN A 151 13.82 18.90 -8.18
C ASN A 151 13.51 20.23 -8.87
N ILE A 152 14.47 21.15 -8.88
CA ILE A 152 14.39 22.45 -9.54
C ILE A 152 15.58 22.54 -10.50
N ASP A 153 15.30 22.65 -11.79
CA ASP A 153 16.29 22.63 -12.86
C ASP A 153 17.30 21.48 -12.70
N TYR A 154 16.75 20.28 -12.46
CA TYR A 154 17.47 19.02 -12.26
C TYR A 154 18.33 18.93 -10.98
N THR A 155 18.21 19.90 -10.08
CA THR A 155 18.87 19.88 -8.76
C THR A 155 17.86 19.60 -7.67
N THR A 156 18.15 18.68 -6.77
CA THR A 156 17.31 18.45 -5.59
C THR A 156 17.50 19.57 -4.58
N VAL A 157 16.40 20.19 -4.18
CA VAL A 157 16.36 21.35 -3.28
C VAL A 157 15.33 21.11 -2.18
N SER A 158 15.73 21.36 -0.93
CA SER A 158 14.80 21.36 0.19
C SER A 158 13.90 22.60 0.16
N ILE A 159 12.60 22.38 0.18
CA ILE A 159 11.54 23.38 0.13
C ILE A 159 10.95 23.50 1.54
N PRO A 160 11.07 24.67 2.20
CA PRO A 160 10.57 24.86 3.55
C PRO A 160 9.04 24.95 3.57
N ASN A 161 8.46 24.82 4.77
CA ASN A 161 7.04 25.09 4.98
C ASN A 161 6.70 26.52 4.52
N GLY A 162 5.70 26.66 3.64
CA GLY A 162 5.35 27.93 3.00
C GLY A 162 5.94 28.15 1.61
N GLY A 163 6.92 27.33 1.19
CA GLY A 163 7.54 27.38 -0.14
C GLY A 163 8.90 28.06 -0.21
N LYS A 164 9.57 27.89 -1.35
CA LYS A 164 10.81 28.59 -1.70
C LYS A 164 10.56 29.52 -2.88
N MET A 165 11.00 30.77 -2.73
CA MET A 165 10.90 31.79 -3.78
C MET A 165 12.15 31.74 -4.68
N TYR A 166 11.94 31.89 -5.98
CA TYR A 166 12.95 31.99 -7.01
C TYR A 166 12.68 33.24 -7.85
N ASN A 167 13.73 33.97 -8.19
CA ASN A 167 13.63 35.11 -9.10
C ASN A 167 14.05 34.63 -10.49
N TRP A 168 13.08 34.46 -11.38
CA TRP A 168 13.34 34.00 -12.76
C TRP A 168 12.97 35.10 -13.76
N PRO A 169 13.87 35.45 -14.69
CA PRO A 169 13.64 36.52 -15.64
C PRO A 169 12.71 36.04 -16.78
N SER A 170 11.77 36.87 -17.26
CA SER A 170 10.98 36.61 -18.47
C SER A 170 11.51 37.41 -19.66
N PRO A 171 11.55 36.84 -20.89
CA PRO A 171 11.16 35.47 -21.23
C PRO A 171 12.29 34.47 -20.94
N SER A 172 12.19 33.66 -19.88
CA SER A 172 13.24 32.68 -19.53
C SER A 172 13.23 31.47 -20.44
N PHE A 173 14.37 30.77 -20.45
CA PHE A 173 14.39 29.37 -20.86
C PHE A 173 13.39 28.56 -20.02
N PRO A 174 12.81 27.49 -20.56
CA PRO A 174 11.92 26.64 -19.78
C PRO A 174 12.62 26.11 -18.53
N HIS A 175 11.97 26.25 -17.38
CA HIS A 175 12.43 25.72 -16.11
C HIS A 175 11.80 24.36 -15.85
N HIS A 176 12.54 23.48 -15.16
CA HIS A 176 12.08 22.14 -14.82
C HIS A 176 11.74 22.04 -13.34
N LEU A 177 10.49 21.69 -13.06
CA LEU A 177 10.02 21.35 -11.71
C LEU A 177 9.78 19.84 -11.64
N GLY A 178 10.27 19.18 -10.60
CA GLY A 178 10.02 17.77 -10.31
C GLY A 178 9.57 17.60 -8.86
N ALA A 179 8.41 17.00 -8.66
CA ALA A 179 8.00 16.53 -7.35
C ALA A 179 8.71 15.22 -7.01
N ILE A 180 9.09 15.05 -5.74
CA ILE A 180 9.75 13.84 -5.24
C ILE A 180 8.82 13.20 -4.21
N ASP A 181 8.46 11.94 -4.42
CA ASP A 181 7.78 11.13 -3.40
C ASP A 181 8.70 11.01 -2.19
N GLN A 182 8.17 11.23 -0.99
CA GLN A 182 9.00 11.30 0.21
C GLN A 182 8.27 10.86 1.46
N GLN A 183 9.04 10.39 2.43
CA GLN A 183 8.59 10.17 3.81
C GLN A 183 9.35 11.16 4.71
N PRO A 184 8.78 12.34 5.02
CA PRO A 184 9.46 13.32 5.86
C PRO A 184 9.76 12.78 7.25
N ALA A 185 10.86 13.25 7.85
CA ALA A 185 11.25 12.84 9.20
C ALA A 185 10.13 13.15 10.21
N GLY A 186 9.73 12.13 10.99
CA GLY A 186 8.67 12.24 11.99
C GLY A 186 7.26 11.96 11.48
N ILE A 187 7.09 11.63 10.19
CA ILE A 187 5.82 11.20 9.61
C ILE A 187 5.86 9.68 9.35
N PRO A 188 4.88 8.89 9.81
CA PRO A 188 4.93 7.43 9.73
C PRO A 188 4.64 6.87 8.32
N TYR A 189 4.10 7.69 7.42
CA TYR A 189 3.66 7.29 6.08
C TYR A 189 4.45 7.97 4.97
N MET A 190 4.53 7.30 3.82
CA MET A 190 5.07 7.86 2.57
C MET A 190 4.06 8.84 1.98
N GLN A 191 4.52 9.88 1.30
CA GLN A 191 3.66 10.82 0.60
C GLN A 191 3.95 10.76 -0.90
N ARG A 192 2.89 10.53 -1.68
CA ARG A 192 2.96 10.29 -3.12
C ARG A 192 2.45 11.48 -3.89
N PHE A 193 3.18 11.88 -4.92
CA PHE A 193 2.77 12.99 -5.76
C PHE A 193 1.42 12.69 -6.44
N GLU A 194 0.47 13.61 -6.30
CA GLU A 194 -0.85 13.55 -6.94
C GLU A 194 -0.85 14.40 -8.22
N LYS A 195 -0.55 15.70 -8.07
CA LYS A 195 -0.64 16.69 -9.15
C LYS A 195 -0.01 18.02 -8.77
N TRP A 196 0.31 18.83 -9.77
CA TRP A 196 0.60 20.25 -9.58
C TRP A 196 -0.68 21.10 -9.56
N THR A 197 -0.61 22.29 -8.95
CA THR A 197 -1.61 23.34 -9.17
C THR A 197 -1.73 23.66 -10.67
N GLY A 198 -2.96 23.66 -11.18
CA GLY A 198 -3.24 23.73 -12.63
C GLY A 198 -3.42 22.37 -13.32
N ASN A 199 -3.68 21.29 -12.57
CA ASN A 199 -4.10 19.97 -13.06
C ASN A 199 -3.07 19.18 -13.90
N SER A 200 -1.78 19.44 -13.74
CA SER A 200 -0.75 18.56 -14.34
C SER A 200 -0.50 17.36 -13.42
N GLN A 201 -0.77 16.15 -13.92
CA GLN A 201 -0.54 14.87 -13.22
C GLN A 201 0.87 14.31 -13.40
N SER A 202 1.73 14.99 -14.16
CA SER A 202 3.13 14.57 -14.31
C SER A 202 3.94 15.10 -13.13
N SER A 203 4.66 14.22 -12.43
CA SER A 203 5.58 14.61 -11.35
C SER A 203 6.66 15.58 -11.83
N ASN A 204 7.07 15.44 -13.09
CA ASN A 204 7.96 16.37 -13.79
C ASN A 204 7.16 17.30 -14.70
N ARG A 205 7.43 18.60 -14.59
CA ARG A 205 6.79 19.64 -15.41
C ARG A 205 7.83 20.65 -15.89
N THR A 206 7.75 20.97 -17.18
CA THR A 206 8.44 22.11 -17.75
C THR A 206 7.52 23.33 -17.70
N ILE A 207 8.04 24.47 -17.27
CA ILE A 207 7.30 25.74 -17.23
C ILE A 207 8.07 26.84 -17.97
N SER A 208 7.36 27.63 -18.74
CA SER A 208 7.86 28.89 -19.31
C SER A 208 7.29 30.03 -18.48
N ILE A 209 8.15 30.95 -18.03
CA ILE A 209 7.71 32.13 -17.29
C ILE A 209 7.42 33.23 -18.29
N ASP A 210 6.15 33.36 -18.67
CA ASP A 210 5.81 34.22 -19.79
C ASP A 210 5.53 35.67 -19.37
N THR A 211 4.90 35.99 -18.22
CA THR A 211 4.63 37.41 -17.85
C THR A 211 4.27 37.74 -16.38
N VAL A 212 4.08 36.77 -15.46
CA VAL A 212 3.57 37.08 -14.11
C VAL A 212 4.24 36.25 -13.02
N ASP A 213 4.28 36.83 -11.81
CA ASP A 213 4.57 36.12 -10.57
C ASP A 213 3.60 34.94 -10.43
N ALA A 214 4.11 33.77 -10.04
CA ALA A 214 3.32 32.54 -9.99
C ALA A 214 3.68 31.68 -8.78
N THR A 215 2.72 30.88 -8.33
CA THR A 215 2.93 29.86 -7.31
C THR A 215 2.63 28.48 -7.89
N TYR A 216 3.62 27.60 -7.87
CA TYR A 216 3.49 26.20 -8.25
C TYR A 216 3.52 25.34 -7.01
N THR A 217 2.40 24.70 -6.69
CA THR A 217 2.31 23.79 -5.54
C THR A 217 2.18 22.36 -6.03
N ALA A 218 3.13 21.50 -5.68
CA ALA A 218 2.99 20.06 -5.81
C ALA A 218 2.07 19.56 -4.69
N LYS A 219 0.98 18.89 -5.07
CA LYS A 219 0.05 18.23 -4.17
C LYS A 219 0.42 16.77 -4.04
N PHE A 220 0.32 16.26 -2.83
CA PHE A 220 0.63 14.88 -2.47
C PHE A 220 -0.50 14.29 -1.65
N LEU A 221 -0.61 12.96 -1.71
CA LEU A 221 -1.50 12.14 -0.89
C LEU A 221 -0.66 11.27 0.04
N ASP A 222 -1.20 11.00 1.22
CA ASP A 222 -0.58 10.09 2.18
C ASP A 222 -0.77 8.63 1.71
N GLU A 223 0.25 7.78 1.81
CA GLU A 223 0.23 6.36 1.47
C GLU A 223 0.26 5.52 2.75
N TYR A 224 -0.85 4.84 3.05
CA TYR A 224 -1.03 4.06 4.26
C TYR A 224 -0.72 2.59 4.06
N ASN A 225 0.02 2.00 5.00
CA ASN A 225 0.27 0.57 5.08
C ASN A 225 -0.88 -0.14 5.79
N ILE A 226 -1.59 -0.99 5.06
CA ILE A 226 -2.76 -1.69 5.56
C ILE A 226 -2.45 -3.18 5.65
N MET A 227 -2.63 -3.74 6.85
CA MET A 227 -2.52 -5.18 7.08
C MET A 227 -3.91 -5.79 7.19
N PHE A 228 -4.20 -6.78 6.35
CA PHE A 228 -5.40 -7.60 6.43
C PHE A 228 -5.06 -8.93 7.09
N GLN A 229 -5.84 -9.33 8.09
CA GLN A 229 -5.65 -10.60 8.79
C GLN A 229 -6.98 -11.31 9.07
N ASN A 230 -6.93 -12.63 9.23
CA ASN A 230 -8.06 -13.39 9.77
C ASN A 230 -7.80 -13.68 11.25
N SER A 231 -8.84 -13.52 12.06
CA SER A 231 -8.82 -13.86 13.48
C SER A 231 -9.65 -15.12 13.70
N PHE A 232 -8.97 -16.25 13.86
CA PHE A 232 -9.55 -17.51 14.34
C PHE A 232 -9.11 -17.75 15.78
N SER A 233 -9.93 -18.40 16.58
CA SER A 233 -9.58 -18.67 17.98
C SER A 233 -8.46 -19.71 18.14
N ASP A 234 -8.37 -20.68 17.22
CA ASP A 234 -7.38 -21.78 17.28
C ASP A 234 -6.38 -21.82 16.11
N ALA A 235 -6.41 -20.85 15.20
CA ALA A 235 -5.59 -20.88 13.99
C ALA A 235 -5.08 -19.50 13.58
N THR A 236 -3.96 -19.49 12.85
CA THR A 236 -3.42 -18.27 12.23
C THR A 236 -3.43 -18.39 10.70
N GLY A 237 -3.85 -17.32 10.03
CA GLY A 237 -3.64 -17.15 8.59
C GLY A 237 -4.86 -17.45 7.71
N GLY A 238 -4.72 -18.36 6.73
CA GLY A 238 -5.79 -18.72 5.80
C GLY A 238 -6.04 -17.69 4.70
N VAL A 239 -7.12 -17.86 3.92
CA VAL A 239 -7.38 -17.07 2.71
C VAL A 239 -8.20 -15.82 3.02
N ILE A 240 -7.85 -14.71 2.36
CA ILE A 240 -8.63 -13.48 2.32
C ILE A 240 -8.56 -12.89 0.91
N ASN A 241 -9.62 -12.24 0.45
CA ASN A 241 -9.63 -11.63 -0.88
C ASN A 241 -9.39 -10.12 -0.78
N VAL A 242 -8.19 -9.67 -1.15
CA VAL A 242 -7.79 -8.26 -1.26
C VAL A 242 -7.03 -8.11 -2.57
N ASN A 243 -7.61 -7.40 -3.55
CA ASN A 243 -7.08 -7.32 -4.92
C ASN A 243 -6.82 -8.71 -5.56
N GLY A 244 -7.67 -9.70 -5.23
CA GLY A 244 -7.48 -11.11 -5.58
C GLY A 244 -7.34 -11.99 -4.34
N SER A 245 -7.14 -13.29 -4.53
CA SER A 245 -6.99 -14.24 -3.42
C SER A 245 -5.58 -14.15 -2.81
N GLN A 246 -5.50 -13.91 -1.51
CA GLN A 246 -4.27 -13.73 -0.75
C GLN A 246 -4.24 -14.64 0.48
N THR A 247 -3.04 -14.88 1.01
CA THR A 247 -2.84 -15.55 2.30
C THR A 247 -2.69 -14.51 3.39
N ALA A 248 -3.52 -14.57 4.42
CA ALA A 248 -3.44 -13.72 5.60
C ALA A 248 -2.27 -14.17 6.53
N PRO A 249 -1.59 -13.24 7.23
CA PRO A 249 -1.71 -11.79 7.08
C PRO A 249 -1.17 -11.31 5.73
N TYR A 250 -1.89 -10.37 5.10
CA TYR A 250 -1.53 -9.77 3.81
C TYR A 250 -1.38 -8.26 3.97
N GLN A 251 -0.25 -7.71 3.52
CA GLN A 251 0.01 -6.27 3.58
C GLN A 251 -0.08 -5.64 2.20
N THR A 252 -0.71 -4.47 2.12
CA THR A 252 -0.84 -3.67 0.90
C THR A 252 -0.79 -2.18 1.25
N VAL A 253 -0.62 -1.33 0.24
CA VAL A 253 -0.66 0.12 0.38
C VAL A 253 -1.97 0.68 -0.18
N VAL A 254 -2.45 1.78 0.41
CA VAL A 254 -3.65 2.52 -0.04
C VAL A 254 -3.34 4.01 0.04
N LEU A 255 -3.66 4.75 -1.03
CA LEU A 255 -3.51 6.20 -1.03
C LEU A 255 -4.67 6.87 -0.28
N GLU A 256 -4.39 8.02 0.30
CA GLU A 256 -5.39 8.85 0.96
C GLU A 256 -6.57 9.12 0.01
N ASN A 257 -7.78 8.99 0.53
CA ASN A 257 -9.06 9.08 -0.18
C ASN A 257 -9.39 7.91 -1.11
N ASP A 258 -8.48 6.97 -1.35
CA ASP A 258 -8.78 5.76 -2.09
C ASP A 258 -9.43 4.70 -1.17
N GLY A 259 -10.37 3.95 -1.74
CA GLY A 259 -11.00 2.82 -1.08
C GLY A 259 -10.28 1.51 -1.43
N ILE A 260 -10.15 0.62 -0.44
CA ILE A 260 -9.71 -0.76 -0.67
C ILE A 260 -10.81 -1.74 -0.28
N THR A 261 -11.19 -2.61 -1.21
CA THR A 261 -12.22 -3.63 -0.97
C THR A 261 -11.58 -4.94 -0.52
N ALA A 262 -12.09 -5.50 0.57
CA ALA A 262 -11.73 -6.84 1.04
C ALA A 262 -12.97 -7.72 1.18
N THR A 263 -12.81 -9.01 0.92
CA THR A 263 -13.85 -10.02 1.16
C THR A 263 -13.30 -11.12 2.06
N ALA A 264 -13.97 -11.36 3.18
CA ALA A 264 -13.68 -12.47 4.06
C ALA A 264 -14.15 -13.79 3.42
N VAL A 265 -13.42 -14.88 3.65
CA VAL A 265 -13.71 -16.17 3.03
C VAL A 265 -13.90 -17.21 4.13
N SER A 266 -15.10 -17.81 4.21
CA SER A 266 -15.33 -18.94 5.10
C SER A 266 -14.47 -20.12 4.66
N GLN A 267 -13.85 -20.81 5.61
CA GLN A 267 -12.89 -21.88 5.31
C GLN A 267 -12.83 -22.93 6.41
N GLY A 268 -12.43 -24.14 6.02
CA GLY A 268 -12.21 -25.26 6.94
C GLY A 268 -10.75 -25.35 7.39
N ILE A 269 -10.52 -25.38 8.71
CA ILE A 269 -9.19 -25.57 9.32
C ILE A 269 -9.33 -26.66 10.39
N ASP A 270 -8.52 -27.71 10.32
CA ASP A 270 -8.55 -28.85 11.25
C ASP A 270 -9.95 -29.43 11.49
N ASN A 271 -10.70 -29.59 10.39
CA ASN A 271 -12.10 -30.03 10.40
C ASN A 271 -13.07 -29.08 11.12
N ILE A 272 -12.71 -27.84 11.43
CA ILE A 272 -13.65 -26.82 11.91
C ILE A 272 -13.95 -25.86 10.76
N THR A 273 -15.23 -25.62 10.48
CA THR A 273 -15.62 -24.61 9.49
C THR A 273 -15.75 -23.27 10.20
N TYR A 274 -14.97 -22.29 9.75
CA TYR A 274 -15.00 -20.93 10.28
C TYR A 274 -15.88 -20.05 9.39
N TYR A 275 -16.89 -19.45 10.02
CA TYR A 275 -17.82 -18.54 9.36
C TYR A 275 -17.53 -17.11 9.76
N PHE A 276 -17.49 -16.22 8.77
CA PHE A 276 -17.27 -14.80 9.02
C PHE A 276 -18.40 -14.23 9.90
N THR A 277 -18.02 -13.47 10.92
CA THR A 277 -18.96 -12.75 11.79
C THR A 277 -18.99 -11.27 11.48
N ASN A 278 -17.82 -10.63 11.53
CA ASN A 278 -17.68 -9.19 11.36
C ASN A 278 -16.21 -8.81 11.14
N TRP A 279 -15.99 -7.65 10.53
CA TRP A 279 -14.69 -6.99 10.49
C TRP A 279 -14.37 -6.33 11.84
N SER A 280 -13.10 -6.01 12.08
CA SER A 280 -12.64 -5.27 13.26
C SER A 280 -13.27 -3.87 13.37
N THR A 281 -13.81 -3.33 12.28
CA THR A 281 -14.60 -2.10 12.25
C THR A 281 -16.03 -2.26 12.76
N GLY A 282 -16.47 -3.50 13.02
CA GLY A 282 -17.83 -3.85 13.42
C GLY A 282 -18.79 -4.16 12.25
N SER A 283 -18.38 -3.98 10.99
CA SER A 283 -19.21 -4.32 9.83
C SER A 283 -19.45 -5.83 9.73
N THR A 284 -20.70 -6.23 9.53
CA THR A 284 -21.09 -7.63 9.27
C THR A 284 -21.20 -7.97 7.78
N ASN A 285 -20.85 -7.03 6.89
CA ASN A 285 -20.81 -7.31 5.45
C ASN A 285 -19.56 -8.13 5.13
N ILE A 286 -19.74 -9.30 4.51
CA ILE A 286 -18.61 -10.16 4.15
C ILE A 286 -17.66 -9.50 3.14
N ASN A 287 -18.18 -8.59 2.31
CA ASN A 287 -17.46 -7.75 1.37
C ASN A 287 -17.60 -6.29 1.81
N GLU A 288 -16.47 -5.64 2.13
CA GLU A 288 -16.43 -4.30 2.70
C GLU A 288 -15.34 -3.46 2.02
N THR A 289 -15.63 -2.18 1.79
CA THR A 289 -14.64 -1.21 1.28
C THR A 289 -14.20 -0.30 2.41
N PHE A 290 -12.89 -0.29 2.67
CA PHE A 290 -12.27 0.50 3.73
C PHE A 290 -11.64 1.76 3.14
N TYR A 291 -11.72 2.86 3.89
CA TYR A 291 -11.07 4.14 3.59
C TYR A 291 -10.12 4.49 4.75
N PRO A 292 -8.92 3.91 4.79
CA PRO A 292 -7.98 4.15 5.88
C PRO A 292 -7.53 5.62 5.93
N ILE A 293 -7.28 6.11 7.15
CA ILE A 293 -6.74 7.45 7.43
C ILE A 293 -5.39 7.38 8.17
N SER A 294 -4.87 6.17 8.34
CA SER A 294 -3.61 5.87 8.98
C SER A 294 -3.20 4.44 8.62
N ASP A 295 -1.94 4.10 8.87
CA ASP A 295 -1.51 2.72 8.95
C ASP A 295 -2.40 1.97 9.96
N THR A 296 -2.90 0.80 9.58
CA THR A 296 -3.85 0.06 10.41
C THR A 296 -3.89 -1.43 10.06
N THR A 297 -4.42 -2.22 11.01
CA THR A 297 -4.72 -3.63 10.81
C THR A 297 -6.23 -3.82 10.76
N ILE A 298 -6.72 -4.40 9.67
CA ILE A 298 -8.11 -4.78 9.47
C ILE A 298 -8.20 -6.29 9.66
N ALA A 299 -8.98 -6.73 10.65
CA ALA A 299 -9.16 -8.14 10.94
C ALA A 299 -10.56 -8.60 10.53
N ALA A 300 -10.65 -9.71 9.79
CA ALA A 300 -11.90 -10.46 9.65
C ALA A 300 -12.02 -11.41 10.85
N ASN A 301 -13.10 -11.26 11.62
CA ASN A 301 -13.39 -12.14 12.75
C ASN A 301 -14.28 -13.29 12.26
N PHE A 302 -14.01 -14.47 12.82
CA PHE A 302 -14.74 -15.68 12.47
C PHE A 302 -15.15 -16.42 13.72
N VAL A 303 -16.20 -17.21 13.59
CA VAL A 303 -16.62 -18.19 14.58
C VAL A 303 -16.47 -19.60 13.99
N GLY A 304 -15.76 -20.46 14.70
CA GLY A 304 -15.61 -21.87 14.34
C GLY A 304 -16.86 -22.67 14.69
N ILE A 305 -17.27 -23.58 13.81
CA ILE A 305 -18.35 -24.54 14.04
C ILE A 305 -17.86 -25.92 13.58
N ALA A 306 -17.91 -26.90 14.48
CA ALA A 306 -17.66 -28.29 14.11
C ALA A 306 -18.83 -28.82 13.27
N ALA A 307 -18.53 -29.57 12.21
CA ALA A 307 -19.56 -30.22 11.42
C ALA A 307 -20.32 -31.26 12.26
N GLN A 308 -21.50 -31.62 11.76
CA GLN A 308 -22.28 -32.77 12.21
C GLN A 308 -21.41 -34.01 12.45
N SER A 309 -21.80 -34.83 13.44
CA SER A 309 -21.09 -36.08 13.72
C SER A 309 -21.13 -36.98 12.48
N ILE A 310 -19.96 -37.51 12.10
CA ILE A 310 -19.80 -38.23 10.84
C ILE A 310 -20.37 -39.66 11.01
N ASN A 311 -21.03 -40.18 9.98
CA ASN A 311 -21.54 -41.57 9.91
C ASN A 311 -22.52 -41.98 11.03
N LEU A 312 -23.47 -41.10 11.37
CA LEU A 312 -24.58 -41.49 12.23
C LEU A 312 -25.32 -42.69 11.62
N ASN A 313 -25.32 -43.80 12.34
CA ASN A 313 -25.97 -45.05 11.95
C ASN A 313 -26.78 -45.59 13.13
N PHE A 314 -27.72 -46.46 12.79
CA PHE A 314 -28.66 -47.04 13.75
C PHE A 314 -28.50 -48.56 13.72
N GLU A 315 -28.22 -49.15 14.88
CA GLU A 315 -28.35 -50.60 15.05
C GLU A 315 -29.83 -50.90 15.25
N SER A 316 -30.49 -51.29 14.16
CA SER A 316 -31.92 -51.63 14.16
C SER A 316 -32.17 -53.13 13.97
N SER A 317 -31.14 -53.97 14.13
CA SER A 317 -31.17 -55.34 13.61
C SER A 317 -32.02 -56.33 14.42
N ASP A 318 -32.33 -56.04 15.68
CA ASP A 318 -33.14 -56.94 16.50
C ASP A 318 -34.48 -56.31 16.94
N PRO A 319 -35.61 -56.93 16.57
CA PRO A 319 -36.94 -56.56 17.06
C PRO A 319 -36.98 -56.59 18.59
N ASN A 320 -37.64 -55.60 19.18
CA ASN A 320 -37.78 -55.39 20.62
C ASN A 320 -36.49 -55.00 21.35
N LEU A 321 -35.45 -54.55 20.64
CA LEU A 321 -34.34 -53.83 21.27
C LEU A 321 -34.54 -52.31 21.19
N PRO A 322 -34.06 -51.56 22.20
CA PRO A 322 -34.01 -50.10 22.15
C PRO A 322 -33.29 -49.58 20.90
N ILE A 323 -33.67 -48.38 20.44
CA ILE A 323 -32.96 -47.74 19.33
C ILE A 323 -31.55 -47.36 19.79
N THR A 324 -30.53 -47.93 19.14
CA THR A 324 -29.13 -47.62 19.43
C THR A 324 -28.52 -46.80 18.30
N LEU A 325 -27.97 -45.65 18.65
CA LEU A 325 -27.26 -44.74 17.76
C LEU A 325 -25.76 -44.99 17.88
N HIS A 326 -25.07 -45.00 16.75
CA HIS A 326 -23.61 -44.97 16.70
C HIS A 326 -23.15 -43.86 15.76
N TRP A 327 -22.06 -43.19 16.10
CA TRP A 327 -21.43 -42.16 15.26
C TRP A 327 -19.91 -42.26 15.31
N THR A 328 -19.22 -41.62 14.38
CA THR A 328 -17.75 -41.52 14.41
C THR A 328 -17.34 -40.34 15.29
N GLU A 329 -16.34 -40.56 16.15
CA GLU A 329 -15.73 -39.47 16.92
C GLU A 329 -15.15 -38.38 16.01
N TYR A 330 -15.29 -37.13 16.45
CA TYR A 330 -14.87 -35.98 15.67
C TYR A 330 -13.35 -35.83 15.74
N PRO A 331 -12.65 -35.67 14.60
CA PRO A 331 -11.19 -35.69 14.58
C PRO A 331 -10.54 -34.54 15.38
N ASN A 332 -11.19 -33.38 15.47
CA ASN A 332 -10.67 -32.24 16.23
C ASN A 332 -10.86 -32.44 17.75
N ASN A 333 -9.78 -32.34 18.52
CA ASN A 333 -9.79 -32.55 19.98
C ASN A 333 -10.55 -31.49 20.77
N ASN A 334 -10.77 -30.30 20.20
CA ASN A 334 -11.56 -29.24 20.82
C ASN A 334 -13.06 -29.48 20.65
N VAL A 335 -13.47 -30.55 19.97
CA VAL A 335 -14.81 -31.12 20.09
C VAL A 335 -14.87 -32.01 21.33
N THR A 336 -15.44 -31.48 22.41
CA THR A 336 -15.36 -32.08 23.75
C THR A 336 -16.60 -32.83 24.17
N GLN A 337 -17.74 -32.63 23.50
CA GLN A 337 -19.00 -33.29 23.82
C GLN A 337 -19.92 -33.39 22.60
N TYR A 338 -20.96 -34.21 22.73
CA TYR A 338 -22.01 -34.42 21.75
C TYR A 338 -23.38 -34.26 22.42
N GLN A 339 -24.29 -33.54 21.75
CA GLN A 339 -25.69 -33.51 22.13
C GLN A 339 -26.50 -34.45 21.25
N ILE A 340 -27.27 -35.33 21.87
CA ILE A 340 -28.17 -36.26 21.20
C ILE A 340 -29.59 -35.71 21.28
N TRP A 341 -30.16 -35.41 20.13
CA TRP A 341 -31.51 -34.88 20.02
C TRP A 341 -32.43 -35.86 19.30
N ARG A 342 -33.71 -35.84 19.68
CA ARG A 342 -34.78 -36.65 19.05
C ARG A 342 -35.94 -35.77 18.62
N ARG A 343 -36.53 -36.08 17.47
CA ARG A 343 -37.87 -35.63 17.04
C ARG A 343 -38.73 -36.84 16.74
N ILE A 344 -40.01 -36.72 17.05
CA ILE A 344 -40.99 -37.77 16.81
C ILE A 344 -42.19 -37.21 16.04
N LYS A 345 -42.82 -38.08 15.26
CA LYS A 345 -44.10 -37.80 14.63
C LYS A 345 -44.96 -39.04 14.71
N TYR A 346 -46.17 -38.90 15.23
CA TYR A 346 -47.16 -39.96 15.29
C TYR A 346 -48.26 -39.77 14.22
N LYS A 347 -48.41 -40.75 13.33
CA LYS A 347 -49.38 -40.75 12.21
C LYS A 347 -49.35 -39.43 11.42
N LYS A 348 -50.51 -38.76 11.39
CA LYS A 348 -50.77 -37.50 10.69
C LYS A 348 -50.60 -36.29 11.62
N ASN A 349 -50.17 -36.49 12.87
CA ASN A 349 -49.92 -35.37 13.77
C ASN A 349 -48.74 -34.53 13.23
N PRO A 350 -48.69 -33.24 13.60
CA PRO A 350 -47.49 -32.44 13.40
C PRO A 350 -46.27 -33.13 14.02
N THR A 351 -45.10 -32.90 13.44
CA THR A 351 -43.83 -33.32 14.07
C THR A 351 -43.67 -32.54 15.37
N GLU A 352 -43.33 -33.25 16.44
CA GLU A 352 -43.13 -32.66 17.75
C GLU A 352 -41.83 -31.86 17.83
N ASP A 353 -41.76 -30.96 18.81
CA ASP A 353 -40.55 -30.19 19.08
C ASP A 353 -39.38 -31.12 19.45
N PRO A 354 -38.15 -30.78 19.04
CA PRO A 354 -36.98 -31.59 19.36
C PRO A 354 -36.71 -31.63 20.87
N VAL A 355 -36.42 -32.82 21.38
CA VAL A 355 -36.06 -33.08 22.77
C VAL A 355 -34.57 -33.42 22.85
N LEU A 356 -33.83 -32.77 23.76
CA LEU A 356 -32.46 -33.15 24.11
C LEU A 356 -32.52 -34.38 25.00
N LEU A 357 -31.99 -35.50 24.53
CA LEU A 357 -31.96 -36.75 25.28
C LEU A 357 -30.76 -36.81 26.22
N ALA A 358 -29.58 -36.44 25.71
CA ALA A 358 -28.34 -36.50 26.49
C ALA A 358 -27.27 -35.55 25.94
N THR A 359 -26.33 -35.19 26.81
CA THR A 359 -25.02 -34.64 26.46
C THR A 359 -23.95 -35.61 26.93
N VAL A 360 -23.11 -36.09 26.02
CA VAL A 360 -22.06 -37.08 26.31
C VAL A 360 -20.70 -36.51 25.99
N ASN A 361 -19.67 -36.87 26.74
CA ASN A 361 -18.31 -36.40 26.52
C ASN A 361 -17.67 -37.06 25.28
N ARG A 362 -16.62 -36.42 24.75
CA ARG A 362 -15.65 -37.02 23.85
C ARG A 362 -15.21 -38.40 24.37
N GLY A 363 -14.98 -39.34 23.46
CA GLY A 363 -14.76 -40.76 23.73
C GLY A 363 -16.05 -41.59 23.75
N THR A 364 -17.22 -40.95 23.78
CA THR A 364 -18.51 -41.63 23.65
C THR A 364 -18.99 -41.56 22.20
N THR A 365 -19.18 -42.72 21.58
CA THR A 365 -19.60 -42.84 20.17
C THR A 365 -20.92 -43.60 19.98
N SER A 366 -21.64 -43.86 21.08
CA SER A 366 -22.91 -44.58 21.06
C SER A 366 -23.89 -44.06 22.10
N TYR A 367 -25.18 -44.14 21.82
CA TYR A 367 -26.27 -43.80 22.76
C TYR A 367 -27.47 -44.74 22.56
N ILE A 368 -28.09 -45.16 23.66
CA ILE A 368 -29.26 -46.05 23.64
C ILE A 368 -30.49 -45.26 24.08
N ASP A 369 -31.50 -45.19 23.21
CA ASP A 369 -32.80 -44.61 23.52
C ASP A 369 -33.80 -45.71 23.93
N TYR A 370 -34.11 -45.77 25.22
CA TYR A 370 -35.03 -46.75 25.80
C TYR A 370 -36.51 -46.41 25.65
N ASP A 371 -36.86 -45.22 25.14
CA ASP A 371 -38.24 -44.81 24.94
C ASP A 371 -38.85 -45.45 23.67
N PHE A 372 -38.02 -45.95 22.75
CA PHE A 372 -38.47 -46.54 21.50
C PHE A 372 -37.72 -47.84 21.20
N TYR A 373 -38.44 -48.80 20.62
CA TYR A 373 -37.90 -50.12 20.29
C TYR A 373 -38.09 -50.41 18.81
N GLY A 374 -37.11 -51.05 18.18
CA GLY A 374 -37.27 -51.62 16.84
C GLY A 374 -38.32 -52.72 16.83
N THR A 375 -38.98 -52.99 15.70
CA THR A 375 -39.88 -54.15 15.57
C THR A 375 -39.84 -54.80 14.20
N ASN A 376 -40.15 -56.10 14.18
CA ASN A 376 -40.21 -57.00 13.03
C ASN A 376 -41.50 -56.90 12.21
N LEU A 377 -42.48 -56.06 12.58
CA LEU A 377 -43.87 -56.22 12.10
C LEU A 377 -44.28 -55.38 10.85
N GLY A 378 -43.37 -54.64 10.19
CA GLY A 378 -43.59 -53.79 8.97
C GLY A 378 -44.56 -52.56 9.05
N TYR A 379 -44.09 -51.30 8.80
CA TYR A 379 -44.71 -49.94 9.00
C TYR A 379 -45.35 -49.51 10.36
N THR A 380 -44.72 -48.60 11.12
CA THR A 380 -45.35 -47.93 12.28
C THR A 380 -46.01 -46.60 11.95
N ASP A 381 -46.92 -46.21 12.83
CA ASP A 381 -47.41 -44.84 12.97
C ASP A 381 -46.33 -43.83 13.40
N TRP A 382 -45.29 -44.27 14.09
CA TRP A 382 -44.18 -43.45 14.56
C TRP A 382 -43.10 -43.29 13.50
N MET A 383 -42.69 -42.03 13.28
CA MET A 383 -41.47 -41.65 12.57
C MET A 383 -40.53 -40.99 13.57
N LEU A 384 -39.27 -41.44 13.59
CA LEU A 384 -38.24 -40.91 14.46
C LEU A 384 -37.12 -40.29 13.64
N TRP A 385 -36.63 -39.17 14.14
CA TRP A 385 -35.40 -38.56 13.67
C TRP A 385 -34.48 -38.29 14.85
N TYR A 386 -33.19 -38.51 14.61
CA TYR A 386 -32.13 -38.17 15.55
C TYR A 386 -31.14 -37.22 14.91
N ASP A 387 -30.46 -36.46 15.76
CA ASP A 387 -29.42 -35.52 15.39
C ASP A 387 -28.35 -35.55 16.49
N VAL A 388 -27.09 -35.74 16.09
CA VAL A 388 -25.95 -35.80 17.01
C VAL A 388 -25.02 -34.63 16.72
N ARG A 389 -25.14 -33.58 17.54
CA ARG A 389 -24.42 -32.32 17.35
C ARG A 389 -23.12 -32.33 18.14
N SER A 390 -22.02 -32.17 17.43
CA SER A 390 -20.71 -31.92 18.01
C SER A 390 -20.66 -30.53 18.65
N TYR A 391 -20.02 -30.41 19.82
CA TYR A 391 -19.80 -29.13 20.48
C TYR A 391 -18.35 -28.71 20.32
N TYR A 392 -18.12 -27.57 19.67
CA TYR A 392 -16.78 -27.00 19.57
C TYR A 392 -16.51 -26.07 20.76
N SER A 393 -15.68 -26.55 21.68
CA SER A 393 -15.50 -25.92 23.00
C SER A 393 -14.77 -24.58 22.98
N THR A 394 -13.91 -24.34 21.99
CA THR A 394 -13.17 -23.08 21.86
C THR A 394 -14.12 -21.88 21.69
N GLU A 395 -15.17 -22.05 20.87
CA GLU A 395 -16.14 -20.98 20.54
C GLU A 395 -17.51 -21.19 21.21
N GLY A 396 -17.70 -22.33 21.85
CA GLY A 396 -18.96 -22.71 22.47
C GLY A 396 -20.10 -22.93 21.48
N THR A 397 -19.82 -23.45 20.28
CA THR A 397 -20.78 -23.57 19.19
C THR A 397 -21.24 -25.01 18.93
N TYR A 398 -22.40 -25.11 18.26
CA TYR A 398 -22.96 -26.34 17.72
C TYR A 398 -23.28 -26.15 16.23
N PRO A 399 -23.22 -27.21 15.40
CA PRO A 399 -23.73 -27.15 14.04
C PRO A 399 -25.24 -26.94 14.01
N ASP A 400 -25.72 -26.46 12.87
CA ASP A 400 -27.14 -26.42 12.57
C ASP A 400 -27.76 -27.84 12.62
N PRO A 401 -29.06 -27.96 12.97
CA PRO A 401 -29.72 -29.25 13.05
C PRO A 401 -29.71 -30.03 11.73
N ASN A 402 -29.34 -31.31 11.78
CA ASN A 402 -29.41 -32.24 10.63
C ASN A 402 -30.02 -33.57 11.10
N TRP A 403 -31.26 -33.79 10.70
CA TRP A 403 -32.08 -34.88 11.22
C TRP A 403 -31.92 -36.14 10.36
N ALA A 404 -31.36 -37.19 10.94
CA ALA A 404 -31.32 -38.52 10.34
C ALA A 404 -32.57 -39.31 10.75
N GLN A 405 -33.34 -39.76 9.77
CA GLN A 405 -34.49 -40.63 10.02
C GLN A 405 -34.02 -42.05 10.32
N VAL A 406 -34.62 -42.69 11.33
CA VAL A 406 -34.40 -44.12 11.57
C VAL A 406 -35.22 -44.92 10.58
N PHE A 407 -34.54 -45.73 9.77
CA PHE A 407 -35.17 -46.76 8.94
C PHE A 407 -34.89 -48.11 9.60
N SER A 408 -35.90 -48.76 10.17
CA SER A 408 -35.79 -50.15 10.61
C SER A 408 -36.36 -51.07 9.51
N GLY A 409 -35.89 -52.32 9.46
CA GLY A 409 -36.46 -53.38 8.59
C GLY A 409 -37.93 -53.71 8.91
N GLY A 410 -38.52 -53.07 9.92
CA GLY A 410 -39.95 -53.08 10.25
C GLY A 410 -40.36 -51.84 11.07
N LEU A 411 -41.34 -51.99 11.96
CA LEU A 411 -41.92 -50.93 12.81
C LEU A 411 -40.89 -50.30 13.76
N ILE A 412 -41.19 -49.12 14.34
CA ILE A 412 -40.60 -48.59 15.58
C ILE A 412 -41.72 -48.27 16.59
N ARG A 413 -41.79 -48.96 17.73
CA ARG A 413 -42.86 -48.77 18.72
C ARG A 413 -42.36 -47.92 19.89
N GLU A 414 -43.18 -46.97 20.34
CA GLU A 414 -42.98 -46.28 21.63
C GLU A 414 -43.09 -47.28 22.79
N LYS A 415 -42.24 -47.13 23.82
CA LYS A 415 -42.30 -47.94 25.04
C LYS A 415 -43.71 -47.84 25.62
N PRO A 416 -44.39 -48.96 25.90
CA PRO A 416 -45.64 -48.90 26.63
C PRO A 416 -45.41 -48.23 27.99
N THR A 417 -46.19 -47.19 28.30
CA THR A 417 -46.09 -46.42 29.55
C THR A 417 -46.40 -47.25 30.80
N ASP A 418 -47.03 -48.42 30.63
CA ASP A 418 -47.59 -49.25 31.71
C ASP A 418 -46.83 -50.56 32.00
N LEU A 419 -45.62 -50.73 31.46
CA LEU A 419 -44.72 -51.80 31.91
C LEU A 419 -43.66 -51.18 32.81
N GLU A 420 -43.97 -51.10 34.11
CA GLU A 420 -42.94 -51.20 35.14
C GLU A 420 -42.15 -52.49 34.85
N GLU A 421 -41.12 -52.38 34.03
CA GLU A 421 -40.04 -53.34 34.02
C GLU A 421 -39.46 -53.31 35.42
N LYS A 422 -39.94 -54.25 36.21
CA LYS A 422 -39.29 -54.77 37.40
C LYS A 422 -37.98 -55.43 36.93
N LEU A 423 -37.07 -54.60 36.43
CA LEU A 423 -35.65 -54.90 36.33
C LEU A 423 -35.24 -55.20 37.77
N THR A 424 -35.25 -56.49 38.09
CA THR A 424 -34.43 -57.02 39.16
C THR A 424 -33.00 -56.72 38.73
N VAL A 425 -32.54 -55.52 39.09
CA VAL A 425 -31.12 -55.25 39.22
C VAL A 425 -30.64 -56.31 40.21
N VAL A 426 -30.10 -57.41 39.69
CA VAL A 426 -29.11 -58.17 40.44
C VAL A 426 -28.00 -57.15 40.66
N LYS A 427 -28.03 -56.58 41.86
CA LYS A 427 -27.01 -55.69 42.37
C LYS A 427 -25.78 -56.58 42.58
N GLU A 428 -25.08 -56.89 41.49
CA GLU A 428 -23.79 -57.56 41.58
C GLU A 428 -22.87 -56.65 42.41
N ASN A 429 -22.65 -57.09 43.65
CA ASN A 429 -21.47 -56.85 44.47
C ASN A 429 -21.09 -55.38 44.76
N SER A 430 -21.93 -54.66 45.53
CA SER A 430 -21.39 -53.65 46.46
C SER A 430 -21.26 -54.26 47.86
N LEU A 431 -20.05 -54.73 48.20
CA LEU A 431 -19.67 -55.07 49.57
C LEU A 431 -19.39 -53.77 50.34
N ASP A 432 -20.39 -53.26 51.07
CA ASP A 432 -20.13 -52.27 52.12
C ASP A 432 -19.55 -52.99 53.34
N ASN A 433 -18.23 -53.18 53.33
CA ASN A 433 -17.52 -53.72 54.47
C ASN A 433 -17.15 -52.58 55.44
N PHE A 434 -18.03 -52.28 56.39
CA PHE A 434 -17.60 -51.63 57.63
C PHE A 434 -17.12 -52.71 58.61
N PRO A 435 -15.87 -52.68 59.09
CA PRO A 435 -15.40 -53.67 60.05
C PRO A 435 -16.15 -53.47 61.37
N ASN A 436 -17.01 -54.42 61.71
CA ASN A 436 -17.54 -54.57 63.06
C ASN A 436 -16.39 -54.99 63.99
N PRO A 437 -16.02 -54.19 65.01
CA PRO A 437 -14.87 -54.46 65.87
C PRO A 437 -15.03 -55.69 66.79
N PHE A 438 -16.19 -56.35 66.80
CA PHE A 438 -16.45 -57.50 67.68
C PHE A 438 -16.62 -58.86 66.97
N ASN A 439 -16.35 -58.95 65.66
CA ASN A 439 -16.30 -60.24 64.97
C ASN A 439 -15.37 -60.23 63.74
N PRO A 440 -14.11 -60.74 63.84
CA PRO A 440 -13.09 -60.57 62.82
C PRO A 440 -13.13 -61.57 61.65
N SER A 441 -14.16 -62.40 61.49
CA SER A 441 -14.19 -63.35 60.37
C SER A 441 -15.57 -63.51 59.73
N THR A 442 -15.69 -63.01 58.51
CA THR A 442 -16.76 -63.37 57.57
C THR A 442 -16.16 -64.30 56.52
N VAL A 443 -16.67 -65.53 56.41
CA VAL A 443 -16.32 -66.47 55.34
C VAL A 443 -17.41 -66.40 54.28
N ILE A 444 -17.04 -66.02 53.05
CA ILE A 444 -17.95 -65.98 51.89
C ILE A 444 -17.67 -67.23 51.05
N GLN A 445 -18.69 -68.03 50.77
CA GLN A 445 -18.61 -69.15 49.83
C GLN A 445 -19.39 -68.79 48.57
N TYR A 446 -18.74 -68.93 47.41
CA TYR A 446 -19.36 -68.80 46.09
C TYR A 446 -19.93 -70.17 45.67
N GLN A 447 -21.13 -70.19 45.09
CA GLN A 447 -21.64 -71.34 44.34
C GLN A 447 -21.40 -71.15 42.84
#